data_AF-A0A377WM65-F1
#
_entry.id   AF-A0A377WM65-F1
#
_cell.length_a   1.000
_cell.length_b   1.000
_cell.length_c   1.000
_cell.angle_alpha   90.00
_cell.angle_beta   90.00
_cell.angle_gamma   90.00
#
_symmetry.space_group_name_H-M   'P 1'
#
loop_
_entity.id
_entity.type
_entity.pdbx_description
1 polymer ?
#
loop_
_entity_poly.entity_id
_entity_poly.type
_entity_poly.pdbx_seq_one_letter_code
_entity_poly.pdbx_strand_id
1 'polypeptide(L)'
;MKGTLYAMPVVAAAFEFSFMGGSMGSVVGARFVRAVEQALEDNCPLICFSASGGARMQEALMSLMQMAKTSAALAKMQERGLPYISVLTDPTMGGVSASFAMLGDLNIAEPKALIGFAGPRVIEQTVREKLPPGFQRSEFLIEKGAIDMIVRRPEMRLKLASILAKLMNLPAPVAVSEAPHEGVVVPPAPDQEPEA
;
A
#
# COMPACT_ATOMS: atom_id res chain seq x y z
N MET A 1 14.23 -0.95 -2.62
CA MET A 1 13.26 -2.04 -2.89
C MET A 1 13.66 -3.27 -2.09
N LYS A 2 14.86 -3.84 -2.28
CA LYS A 2 15.35 -4.94 -1.44
C LYS A 2 15.86 -4.48 -0.06
N GLY A 3 15.66 -5.31 0.95
CA GLY A 3 16.20 -5.13 2.29
C GLY A 3 15.99 -6.39 3.14
N THR A 4 16.12 -6.24 4.46
CA THR A 4 15.81 -7.31 5.41
C THR A 4 14.85 -6.84 6.50
N LEU A 5 13.92 -7.69 6.89
CA LEU A 5 13.01 -7.49 8.01
C LEU A 5 13.30 -8.57 9.06
N TYR A 6 13.97 -8.21 10.16
CA TYR A 6 14.49 -9.17 11.15
C TYR A 6 15.31 -10.29 10.48
N ALA A 7 16.31 -9.90 9.67
CA ALA A 7 17.18 -10.77 8.86
C ALA A 7 16.48 -11.58 7.74
N MET A 8 15.16 -11.55 7.64
CA MET A 8 14.42 -12.15 6.52
C MET A 8 14.57 -11.25 5.28
N PRO A 9 15.02 -11.77 4.12
CA PRO A 9 15.06 -11.00 2.89
C PRO A 9 13.63 -10.61 2.49
N VAL A 10 13.44 -9.36 2.09
CA VAL A 10 12.13 -8.84 1.69
C VAL A 10 12.29 -7.74 0.65
N VAL A 11 11.32 -7.63 -0.24
CA VAL A 11 11.15 -6.45 -1.10
C VAL A 11 10.03 -5.59 -0.52
N ALA A 12 10.28 -4.28 -0.46
CA ALA A 12 9.29 -3.28 -0.07
C ALA A 12 9.13 -2.20 -1.14
N ALA A 13 7.88 -1.79 -1.33
CA ALA A 13 7.48 -0.62 -2.10
C ALA A 13 6.61 0.29 -1.22
N ALA A 14 6.69 1.60 -1.43
CA ALA A 14 5.87 2.57 -0.74
C ALA A 14 5.53 3.73 -1.68
N PHE A 15 4.32 4.24 -1.54
CA PHE A 15 3.88 5.45 -2.21
C PHE A 15 4.38 6.69 -1.48
N GLU A 16 4.59 7.76 -2.24
CA GLU A 16 4.81 9.11 -1.71
C GLU A 16 3.57 9.95 -2.05
N PHE A 17 2.69 10.14 -1.06
CA PHE A 17 1.43 10.86 -1.28
C PHE A 17 1.66 12.34 -1.58
N SER A 18 2.74 12.94 -1.03
CA SER A 18 3.11 14.33 -1.29
C SER A 18 3.42 14.57 -2.77
N PHE A 19 3.80 13.52 -3.51
CA PHE A 19 4.05 13.58 -4.94
C PHE A 19 2.75 13.36 -5.73
N MET A 20 2.10 14.46 -6.11
CA MET A 20 0.89 14.45 -6.94
C MET A 20 -0.23 13.53 -6.39
N GLY A 21 -0.43 13.54 -5.07
CA GLY A 21 -1.43 12.70 -4.39
C GLY A 21 -1.12 11.20 -4.49
N GLY A 22 0.15 10.82 -4.66
CA GLY A 22 0.55 9.43 -4.90
C GLY A 22 -0.10 8.82 -6.14
N SER A 23 -0.46 9.64 -7.13
CA SER A 23 -1.22 9.18 -8.30
C SER A 23 -0.42 8.16 -9.13
N MET A 24 -1.06 7.04 -9.47
CA MET A 24 -0.43 5.96 -10.23
C MET A 24 -0.39 6.29 -11.73
N GLY A 25 0.81 6.58 -12.23
CA GLY A 25 1.14 6.64 -13.65
C GLY A 25 2.13 5.55 -14.06
N SER A 26 2.68 5.65 -15.26
CA SER A 26 3.55 4.67 -15.90
C SER A 26 4.74 4.27 -15.04
N VAL A 27 5.36 5.25 -14.37
CA VAL A 27 6.53 5.02 -13.50
C VAL A 27 6.14 4.28 -12.22
N VAL A 28 4.98 4.59 -11.63
CA VAL A 28 4.51 3.89 -10.42
C VAL A 28 4.28 2.42 -10.74
N GLY A 29 3.55 2.14 -11.83
CA GLY A 29 3.32 0.76 -12.25
C GLY A 29 4.61 0.05 -12.67
N ALA A 30 5.55 0.72 -13.35
CA ALA A 30 6.83 0.12 -13.71
C ALA A 30 7.71 -0.20 -12.49
N ARG A 31 7.78 0.71 -11.51
CA ARG A 31 8.55 0.47 -10.27
C ARG A 31 7.92 -0.61 -9.40
N PHE A 32 6.59 -0.70 -9.37
CA PHE A 32 5.89 -1.78 -8.68
C PHE A 32 6.17 -3.13 -9.34
N VAL A 33 6.05 -3.23 -10.67
CA VAL A 33 6.40 -4.46 -11.40
C VAL A 33 7.85 -4.87 -11.16
N ARG A 34 8.78 -3.91 -11.15
CA ARG A 34 10.18 -4.19 -10.81
C ARG A 34 10.35 -4.72 -9.39
N ALA A 35 9.55 -4.27 -8.43
CA ALA A 35 9.55 -4.82 -7.08
C ALA A 35 9.05 -6.28 -7.05
N VAL A 36 8.00 -6.59 -7.82
CA VAL A 36 7.50 -7.96 -7.99
C VAL A 36 8.55 -8.85 -8.66
N GLU A 37 9.16 -8.39 -9.75
CA GLU A 37 10.22 -9.12 -10.45
C GLU A 37 11.42 -9.38 -9.54
N GLN A 38 11.83 -8.39 -8.74
CA GLN A 38 12.90 -8.57 -7.77
C GLN A 38 12.53 -9.59 -6.69
N ALA A 39 11.30 -9.56 -6.19
CA ALA A 39 10.82 -10.51 -5.19
C ALA A 39 10.78 -11.95 -5.75
N LEU A 40 10.36 -12.09 -7.01
CA LEU A 40 10.37 -13.36 -7.75
C LEU A 40 11.80 -13.89 -7.96
N GLU A 41 12.74 -13.04 -8.36
CA GLU A 41 14.15 -13.39 -8.56
C GLU A 41 14.81 -13.83 -7.25
N ASP A 42 14.59 -13.06 -6.18
CA ASP A 42 15.17 -13.30 -4.86
C ASP A 42 14.43 -14.39 -4.06
N ASN A 43 13.31 -14.90 -4.58
CA ASN A 43 12.43 -15.85 -3.90
C ASN A 43 12.05 -15.37 -2.48
N CYS A 44 11.58 -14.13 -2.38
CA CYS A 44 11.26 -13.51 -1.09
C CYS A 44 9.92 -12.76 -1.11
N PRO A 45 9.35 -12.45 0.06
CA PRO A 45 8.09 -11.71 0.16
C PRO A 45 8.14 -10.29 -0.41
N LEU A 46 6.96 -9.78 -0.76
CA LEU A 46 6.74 -8.39 -1.14
C LEU A 46 5.80 -7.70 -0.15
N ILE A 47 6.13 -6.47 0.24
CA ILE A 47 5.26 -5.59 1.03
C ILE A 47 5.05 -4.29 0.26
N CYS A 48 3.81 -3.83 0.13
CA CYS A 48 3.52 -2.54 -0.49
C CYS A 48 2.72 -1.63 0.44
N PHE A 49 3.25 -0.44 0.73
CA PHE A 49 2.54 0.62 1.45
C PHE A 49 1.86 1.55 0.44
N SER A 50 0.54 1.46 0.35
CA SER A 50 -0.27 2.22 -0.60
C SER A 50 -0.78 3.51 0.02
N ALA A 51 -0.59 4.61 -0.70
CA ALA A 51 -1.12 5.94 -0.38
C ALA A 51 -1.38 6.68 -1.71
N SER A 52 -2.63 6.76 -2.15
CA SER A 52 -2.96 7.29 -3.48
C SER A 52 -4.37 7.88 -3.55
N GLY A 53 -4.50 8.98 -4.29
CA GLY A 53 -5.78 9.52 -4.74
C GLY A 53 -6.36 8.81 -5.98
N GLY A 54 -5.61 7.91 -6.62
CA GLY A 54 -6.05 7.14 -7.78
C GLY A 54 -5.07 7.13 -8.95
N ALA A 55 -5.58 6.91 -10.17
CA ALA A 55 -4.78 6.90 -11.40
C ALA A 55 -4.37 8.33 -11.81
N ARG A 56 -3.17 8.49 -12.37
CA ARG A 56 -2.64 9.78 -12.79
C ARG A 56 -3.32 10.25 -14.08
N MET A 57 -4.21 11.22 -13.97
CA MET A 57 -5.01 11.69 -15.12
C MET A 57 -4.15 12.25 -16.25
N GLN A 58 -2.98 12.82 -15.94
CA GLN A 58 -2.05 13.38 -16.93
C GLN A 58 -1.51 12.35 -17.92
N GLU A 59 -1.50 11.06 -17.56
CA GLU A 59 -1.07 9.98 -18.45
C GLU A 59 -2.27 9.15 -18.98
N ALA A 60 -3.50 9.53 -18.63
CA ALA A 60 -4.76 8.97 -19.12
C ALA A 60 -4.78 7.43 -19.20
N LEU A 61 -4.92 6.87 -20.41
CA LEU A 61 -5.00 5.43 -20.64
C LEU A 61 -3.77 4.68 -20.13
N MET A 62 -2.59 5.30 -20.16
CA MET A 62 -1.37 4.66 -19.64
C MET A 62 -1.49 4.41 -18.13
N SER A 63 -2.06 5.35 -17.38
CA SER A 63 -2.34 5.16 -15.95
C SER A 63 -3.35 4.05 -15.69
N LEU A 64 -4.41 3.97 -16.50
CA LEU A 64 -5.40 2.89 -16.39
C LEU A 64 -4.76 1.52 -16.63
N MET A 65 -3.94 1.40 -17.68
CA MET A 65 -3.25 0.15 -18.01
C MET A 65 -2.27 -0.30 -16.93
N GLN A 66 -1.82 0.61 -16.04
CA GLN A 66 -1.00 0.19 -14.91
C GLN A 66 -1.74 -0.77 -13.99
N MET A 67 -3.06 -0.62 -13.79
CA MET A 67 -3.86 -1.53 -12.99
C MET A 67 -3.73 -2.97 -13.51
N ALA A 68 -3.99 -3.16 -14.81
CA ALA A 68 -3.88 -4.48 -15.43
C ALA A 68 -2.45 -5.02 -15.36
N LYS A 69 -1.45 -4.18 -15.63
CA LYS A 69 -0.03 -4.56 -15.62
C LYS A 69 0.43 -5.04 -14.24
N THR A 70 0.14 -4.28 -13.18
CA THR A 70 0.56 -4.61 -11.82
C THR A 70 -0.19 -5.84 -11.29
N SER A 71 -1.48 -5.98 -11.59
CA SER A 71 -2.25 -7.16 -11.20
C SER A 71 -1.75 -8.42 -11.89
N ALA A 72 -1.41 -8.34 -13.19
CA ALA A 72 -0.82 -9.47 -13.92
C ALA A 72 0.56 -9.86 -13.38
N ALA A 73 1.36 -8.90 -12.91
CA ALA A 73 2.62 -9.20 -12.23
C ALA A 73 2.39 -9.92 -10.90
N LEU A 74 1.42 -9.47 -10.09
CA LEU A 74 1.06 -10.14 -8.84
C LEU A 74 0.53 -11.57 -9.06
N ALA A 75 -0.22 -11.81 -10.13
CA ALA A 75 -0.67 -13.17 -10.46
C ALA A 75 0.51 -14.15 -10.60
N LYS A 76 1.60 -13.73 -11.26
CA LYS A 76 2.84 -14.54 -11.36
C LYS A 76 3.48 -14.79 -9.99
N MET A 77 3.41 -13.81 -9.09
CA MET A 77 3.93 -13.96 -7.72
C MET A 77 3.12 -14.95 -6.89
N GLN A 78 1.79 -14.89 -7.03
CA GLN A 78 0.86 -15.83 -6.39
C GLN A 78 1.04 -17.25 -6.92
N GLU A 79 1.23 -17.44 -8.24
CA GLU A 79 1.55 -18.75 -8.84
C GLU A 79 2.86 -19.34 -8.31
N ARG A 80 3.80 -18.48 -7.90
CA ARG A 80 5.06 -18.90 -7.27
C ARG A 80 4.92 -19.25 -5.79
N GLY A 81 3.77 -18.97 -5.17
CA GLY A 81 3.52 -19.16 -3.75
C GLY A 81 4.30 -18.18 -2.85
N LEU A 82 4.70 -17.03 -3.39
CA LEU A 82 5.39 -16.01 -2.59
C LEU A 82 4.37 -15.02 -2.01
N PRO A 83 4.45 -14.71 -0.70
CA PRO A 83 3.47 -13.87 -0.05
C PRO A 83 3.66 -12.40 -0.42
N TYR A 84 2.55 -11.76 -0.76
CA TYR A 84 2.40 -10.33 -0.97
C TYR A 84 1.46 -9.74 0.10
N ILE A 85 1.97 -8.82 0.91
CA ILE A 85 1.16 -8.07 1.87
C ILE A 85 0.92 -6.66 1.35
N SER A 86 -0.36 -6.30 1.22
CA SER A 86 -0.75 -4.92 0.94
C SER A 86 -1.05 -4.18 2.24
N VAL A 87 -0.37 -3.06 2.45
CA VAL A 87 -0.60 -2.16 3.58
C VAL A 87 -1.28 -0.89 3.06
N LEU A 88 -2.56 -0.72 3.40
CA LEU A 88 -3.39 0.38 2.97
C LEU A 88 -3.31 1.52 4.00
N THR A 89 -2.77 2.66 3.57
CA THR A 89 -2.61 3.85 4.42
C THR A 89 -3.55 4.96 3.96
N ASP A 90 -3.68 6.00 4.80
CA ASP A 90 -4.59 7.12 4.52
C ASP A 90 -4.00 8.13 3.53
N PRO A 91 -4.61 8.39 2.36
CA PRO A 91 -5.73 7.67 1.74
C PRO A 91 -5.28 6.62 0.71
N THR A 92 -6.08 5.59 0.44
CA THR A 92 -5.87 4.63 -0.67
C THR A 92 -7.13 4.51 -1.53
N MET A 93 -7.16 5.23 -2.66
CA MET A 93 -8.36 5.42 -3.46
C MET A 93 -8.21 5.02 -4.93
N GLY A 94 -9.33 4.93 -5.64
CA GLY A 94 -9.36 4.91 -7.10
C GLY A 94 -8.72 3.66 -7.73
N GLY A 95 -7.98 3.89 -8.82
CA GLY A 95 -7.34 2.81 -9.57
C GLY A 95 -6.35 1.99 -8.75
N VAL A 96 -5.69 2.58 -7.75
CA VAL A 96 -4.77 1.85 -6.87
C VAL A 96 -5.56 0.92 -5.94
N SER A 97 -6.62 1.41 -5.28
CA SER A 97 -7.47 0.57 -4.43
C SER A 97 -8.20 -0.54 -5.19
N ALA A 98 -8.52 -0.32 -6.47
CA ALA A 98 -9.15 -1.33 -7.33
C ALA A 98 -8.16 -2.20 -8.13
N SER A 99 -6.89 -2.18 -7.75
CA SER A 99 -5.85 -3.04 -8.34
C SER A 99 -4.97 -3.63 -7.25
N PHE A 100 -3.65 -3.53 -7.36
CA PHE A 100 -2.71 -4.25 -6.51
C PHE A 100 -2.82 -3.91 -5.02
N ALA A 101 -3.41 -2.77 -4.63
CA ALA A 101 -3.57 -2.44 -3.21
C ALA A 101 -4.65 -3.27 -2.50
N MET A 102 -5.47 -4.03 -3.24
CA MET A 102 -6.50 -4.92 -2.67
C MET A 102 -6.33 -6.38 -3.14
N LEU A 103 -5.17 -6.70 -3.72
CA LEU A 103 -4.80 -8.05 -4.18
C LEU A 103 -3.70 -8.66 -3.31
N GLY A 104 -3.57 -8.22 -2.06
CA GLY A 104 -2.68 -8.87 -1.10
C GLY A 104 -3.19 -10.25 -0.72
N ASP A 105 -2.26 -11.17 -0.42
CA ASP A 105 -2.60 -12.37 0.36
C ASP A 105 -3.12 -11.98 1.76
N LEU A 106 -2.63 -10.84 2.26
CA LEU A 106 -3.23 -10.09 3.35
C LEU A 106 -3.32 -8.61 3.00
N ASN A 107 -4.50 -8.05 3.22
CA ASN A 107 -4.79 -6.63 3.20
C ASN A 107 -4.80 -6.10 4.64
N ILE A 108 -3.79 -5.33 5.00
CA ILE A 108 -3.63 -4.70 6.31
C ILE A 108 -3.90 -3.20 6.17
N ALA A 109 -4.73 -2.63 7.03
CA ALA A 109 -4.94 -1.18 7.06
C ALA A 109 -4.30 -0.53 8.29
N GLU A 110 -3.89 0.73 8.16
CA GLU A 110 -3.63 1.57 9.34
C GLU A 110 -4.95 2.08 9.95
N PRO A 111 -5.00 2.41 11.26
CA PRO A 111 -6.21 2.90 11.90
C PRO A 111 -6.76 4.16 11.24
N LYS A 112 -8.08 4.22 11.10
CA LYS A 112 -8.84 5.33 10.49
C LYS A 112 -8.47 5.65 9.04
N ALA A 113 -7.74 4.78 8.34
CA ALA A 113 -7.35 5.04 6.95
C ALA A 113 -8.57 5.12 6.03
N LEU A 114 -8.65 6.14 5.15
CA LEU A 114 -9.69 6.26 4.15
C LEU A 114 -9.33 5.43 2.92
N ILE A 115 -10.13 4.42 2.62
CA ILE A 115 -9.84 3.45 1.55
C ILE A 115 -11.10 3.20 0.74
N GLY A 116 -10.99 3.22 -0.59
CA GLY A 116 -12.08 2.77 -1.45
C GLY A 116 -12.02 3.28 -2.89
N PHE A 117 -12.84 2.70 -3.76
CA PHE A 117 -12.75 2.96 -5.19
C PHE A 117 -13.14 4.41 -5.56
N ALA A 118 -14.34 4.85 -5.20
CA ALA A 118 -14.79 6.22 -5.46
C ALA A 118 -14.62 7.09 -4.20
N GLY A 119 -14.29 8.37 -4.38
CA GLY A 119 -14.21 9.31 -3.26
C GLY A 119 -15.58 9.53 -2.61
N PRO A 120 -15.66 9.74 -1.28
CA PRO A 120 -16.92 9.87 -0.56
C PRO A 120 -17.78 11.01 -1.11
N ARG A 121 -17.16 12.13 -1.49
CA ARG A 121 -17.84 13.27 -2.13
C ARG A 121 -18.57 12.89 -3.43
N VAL A 122 -17.95 12.07 -4.27
CA VAL A 122 -18.55 11.62 -5.54
C VAL A 122 -19.73 10.69 -5.26
N ILE A 123 -19.59 9.83 -4.25
CA ILE A 123 -20.65 8.89 -3.84
C ILE A 123 -21.85 9.68 -3.31
N GLU A 124 -21.66 10.61 -2.36
CA GLU A 124 -22.72 11.47 -1.80
C GLU A 124 -23.47 12.24 -2.88
N GLN A 125 -22.76 12.82 -3.85
CA GLN A 125 -23.39 13.54 -4.95
C GLN A 125 -24.22 12.62 -5.86
N THR A 126 -23.83 11.36 -5.99
CA THR A 126 -24.51 10.37 -6.83
C THR A 126 -25.76 9.83 -6.14
N VAL A 127 -25.65 9.42 -4.87
CA VAL A 127 -26.78 8.86 -4.12
C VAL A 127 -27.71 9.92 -3.54
N ARG A 128 -27.25 11.18 -3.42
CA ARG A 128 -27.96 12.31 -2.81
C ARG A 128 -28.40 12.06 -1.36
N GLU A 129 -27.63 11.25 -0.65
CA GLU A 129 -27.82 10.91 0.76
C GLU A 129 -26.51 11.13 1.54
N LYS A 130 -26.62 11.31 2.85
CA LYS A 130 -25.45 11.37 3.73
C LYS A 130 -24.86 9.98 3.90
N LEU A 131 -23.55 9.85 3.77
CA LEU A 131 -22.87 8.58 4.01
C LEU A 131 -22.89 8.23 5.52
N PRO A 132 -22.92 6.93 5.85
CA PRO A 132 -22.81 6.48 7.23
C PRO A 132 -21.54 7.02 7.92
N PRO A 133 -21.56 7.21 9.26
CA PRO A 133 -20.38 7.59 9.99
C PRO A 133 -19.29 6.53 9.84
N GLY A 134 -18.06 6.96 9.59
CA GLY A 134 -16.92 6.06 9.38
C GLY A 134 -16.91 5.35 8.03
N PHE A 135 -17.81 5.69 7.09
CA PHE A 135 -17.80 5.13 5.74
C PHE A 135 -16.39 5.20 5.11
N GLN A 136 -15.96 4.10 4.48
CA GLN A 136 -14.62 3.90 3.89
C GLN A 136 -13.43 3.97 4.85
N ARG A 137 -13.65 4.06 6.17
CA ARG A 137 -12.55 3.93 7.15
C ARG A 137 -12.13 2.48 7.30
N SER A 138 -10.90 2.23 7.72
CA SER A 138 -10.39 0.89 8.03
C SER A 138 -11.34 0.12 8.95
N GLU A 139 -11.90 0.77 9.98
CA GLU A 139 -12.85 0.15 10.92
C GLU A 139 -14.19 -0.20 10.26
N PHE A 140 -14.59 0.53 9.23
CA PHE A 140 -15.76 0.17 8.43
C PHE A 140 -15.47 -0.98 7.49
N LEU A 141 -14.28 -1.00 6.88
CA LEU A 141 -13.92 -1.99 5.87
C LEU A 141 -13.61 -3.38 6.45
N ILE A 142 -13.06 -3.45 7.66
CA ILE A 142 -12.86 -4.72 8.37
C ILE A 142 -14.20 -5.40 8.66
N GLU A 143 -15.22 -4.64 9.07
CA GLU A 143 -16.59 -5.15 9.30
C GLU A 143 -17.28 -5.61 8.00
N LYS A 144 -16.77 -5.20 6.83
CA LYS A 144 -17.24 -5.65 5.52
C LYS A 144 -16.39 -6.77 4.93
N GLY A 145 -15.36 -7.23 5.63
CA GLY A 145 -14.46 -8.30 5.17
C GLY A 145 -13.55 -7.90 4.02
N ALA A 146 -13.33 -6.60 3.80
CA ALA A 146 -12.42 -6.12 2.76
C ALA A 146 -10.95 -6.01 3.24
N ILE A 147 -10.74 -5.97 4.56
CA ILE A 147 -9.44 -5.85 5.22
C ILE A 147 -9.33 -7.00 6.23
N ASP A 148 -8.15 -7.60 6.35
CA ASP A 148 -7.91 -8.73 7.24
C ASP A 148 -7.57 -8.30 8.67
N MET A 149 -6.87 -7.16 8.82
CA MET A 149 -6.54 -6.60 10.14
C MET A 149 -6.18 -5.12 10.07
N ILE A 150 -6.35 -4.44 11.22
CA ILE A 150 -5.92 -3.06 11.43
C ILE A 150 -4.71 -3.06 12.35
N VAL A 151 -3.60 -2.47 11.90
CA VAL A 151 -2.32 -2.49 12.63
C VAL A 151 -1.78 -1.08 12.78
N ARG A 152 -1.42 -0.71 14.01
CA ARG A 152 -0.82 0.59 14.31
C ARG A 152 0.62 0.64 13.80
N ARG A 153 1.03 1.80 13.28
CA ARG A 153 2.36 2.02 12.68
C ARG A 153 3.54 1.57 13.56
N PRO A 154 3.59 1.83 14.89
CA PRO A 154 4.69 1.36 15.74
C PRO A 154 4.79 -0.17 15.83
N GLU A 155 3.66 -0.87 15.69
CA GLU A 155 3.56 -2.33 15.80
C GLU A 155 3.74 -3.02 14.43
N MET A 156 3.61 -2.24 13.34
CA MET A 156 3.61 -2.72 11.95
C MET A 156 4.86 -3.53 11.61
N ARG A 157 6.05 -3.03 11.98
CA ARG A 157 7.33 -3.69 11.65
C ARG A 157 7.39 -5.11 12.21
N LEU A 158 7.09 -5.29 13.50
CA LEU A 158 7.09 -6.62 14.14
C LEU A 158 5.94 -7.48 13.64
N LYS A 159 4.75 -6.90 13.43
CA LYS A 159 3.58 -7.62 12.94
C LYS A 159 3.80 -8.21 11.55
N LEU A 160 4.29 -7.41 10.60
CA LEU A 160 4.64 -7.86 9.25
C LEU A 160 5.68 -8.98 9.29
N ALA A 161 6.73 -8.82 10.10
CA ALA A 161 7.76 -9.84 10.26
C ALA A 161 7.19 -11.15 10.81
N SER A 162 6.31 -11.08 11.81
CA SER A 162 5.69 -12.24 12.43
C SER A 162 4.75 -12.98 11.49
N ILE A 163 4.03 -12.27 10.62
CA ILE A 163 3.12 -12.86 9.64
C ILE A 163 3.93 -13.52 8.52
N LEU A 164 4.87 -12.78 7.93
CA LEU A 164 5.72 -13.29 6.85
C LEU A 164 6.54 -14.50 7.29
N ALA A 165 7.03 -14.52 8.53
CA ALA A 165 7.74 -15.68 9.06
C ALA A 165 6.86 -16.94 9.03
N LYS A 166 5.58 -16.82 9.36
CA LYS A 166 4.63 -17.95 9.31
C LYS A 166 4.36 -18.39 7.87
N LEU A 167 4.09 -17.45 6.98
CA LEU A 167 3.78 -17.73 5.57
C LEU A 167 4.98 -18.34 4.82
N MET A 168 6.19 -17.92 5.18
CA MET A 168 7.45 -18.42 4.60
C MET A 168 8.03 -19.64 5.33
N ASN A 169 7.34 -20.17 6.35
CA ASN A 169 7.83 -21.26 7.20
C ASN A 169 9.24 -21.00 7.80
N LEU A 170 9.44 -19.79 8.30
CA LEU A 170 10.66 -19.30 8.94
C LEU A 170 10.47 -19.16 10.47
N PRO A 171 11.55 -19.15 11.26
CA PRO A 171 11.46 -18.91 12.70
C PRO A 171 10.84 -17.54 13.00
N ALA A 172 10.14 -17.45 14.12
CA ALA A 172 9.55 -16.19 14.57
C ALA A 172 10.64 -15.11 14.78
N PRO A 173 10.38 -13.84 14.41
CA PRO A 173 11.34 -12.77 14.62
C PRO A 173 11.56 -12.55 16.12
N VAL A 174 12.82 -12.47 16.53
CA VAL A 174 13.19 -12.05 17.89
C VAL A 174 13.08 -10.53 17.93
N ALA A 175 12.29 -9.99 18.86
CA ALA A 175 12.21 -8.55 19.09
C ALA A 175 13.55 -8.06 19.65
N VAL A 176 14.47 -7.70 18.76
CA VAL A 176 15.68 -6.98 19.15
C VAL A 176 15.22 -5.56 19.50
N SER A 177 15.58 -5.08 20.69
CA SER A 177 15.41 -3.68 21.08
C SER A 177 16.22 -2.82 20.10
N GLU A 178 15.61 -2.38 19.00
CA GLU A 178 16.24 -1.43 18.08
C GLU A 178 16.41 -0.10 18.81
N ALA A 179 17.66 0.35 18.94
CA ALA A 179 17.96 1.71 19.39
C ALA A 179 17.24 2.71 18.46
N PRO A 180 16.84 3.91 18.94
CA PRO A 180 16.10 4.85 18.13
C PRO A 180 16.93 5.20 16.89
N HIS A 181 16.47 4.79 15.71
CA HIS A 181 16.95 5.38 14.47
C HIS A 181 16.42 6.81 14.43
N GLU A 182 17.31 7.79 14.64
CA GLU A 182 17.02 9.19 14.33
C GLU A 182 16.57 9.26 12.88
N GLY A 183 15.27 9.47 12.67
CA GLY A 183 14.72 9.64 11.34
C GLY A 183 15.38 10.83 10.68
N VAL A 184 15.85 10.66 9.45
CA VAL A 184 16.26 11.78 8.60
C VAL A 184 15.00 12.63 8.39
N VAL A 185 14.91 13.75 9.10
CA VAL A 185 13.86 14.75 8.91
C VAL A 185 14.12 15.37 7.55
N VAL A 186 13.32 14.99 6.55
CA VAL A 186 13.28 15.71 5.28
C VAL A 186 12.67 17.07 5.60
N PRO A 187 13.40 18.19 5.38
CA PRO A 187 12.86 19.51 5.67
C PRO A 187 11.61 19.76 4.82
N PRO A 188 10.61 20.47 5.36
CA PRO A 188 9.42 20.84 4.59
C PRO A 188 9.85 21.66 3.36
N ALA A 189 9.16 21.43 2.24
CA ALA A 189 9.35 22.23 1.03
C ALA A 189 9.11 23.71 1.38
N PRO A 190 9.94 24.64 0.87
CA PRO A 190 9.76 26.06 1.14
C PRO A 190 8.38 26.51 0.63
N ASP A 191 7.66 27.22 1.50
CA ASP A 191 6.37 27.83 1.19
C ASP A 191 6.51 28.69 -0.06
N GLN A 192 5.76 28.34 -1.11
CA GLN A 192 5.55 29.26 -2.23
C GLN A 192 4.60 30.34 -1.73
N GLU A 193 5.14 31.55 -1.53
CA GLU A 193 4.35 32.74 -1.27
C GLU A 193 3.28 32.91 -2.37
N PRO A 194 2.04 33.30 -2.01
CA PRO A 194 1.04 33.61 -3.01
C PRO A 194 1.47 34.87 -3.76
N GLU A 195 1.77 34.75 -5.06
CA GLU A 195 1.92 35.90 -5.95
C GLU A 195 0.64 36.75 -5.90
N ALA A 196 0.84 38.04 -5.62
CA ALA A 196 -0.17 39.09 -5.55
C ALA A 196 -0.74 39.48 -6.92
#